data_AF-A0A960LQ34-F1
#
_entry.id   AF-A0A960LQ34-F1
#
_cell.length_a   1.000
_cell.length_b   1.000
_cell.length_c   1.000
_cell.angle_alpha   90.00
_cell.angle_beta   90.00
_cell.angle_gamma   90.00
#
_symmetry.space_group_name_H-M   'P 1'
#
loop_
_entity.id
_entity.type
_entity.pdbx_description
1 polymer ?
#
loop_
_entity_poly.entity_id
_entity_poly.type
_entity_poly.pdbx_seq_one_letter_code
_entity_poly.pdbx_strand_id
1 'polypeptide(L)'
;MNSPNPPFCVALAIISLAVSISTARAELPFSDPFTADAKVPERRALRAEWQIADGVAKCTQDDALYKKFKDHGPIIFYDLPTTDATVRYAMKPQGCKSAVFTLNSDEGHVFRFVTSERGTSIR
;
A
#
# COMPACT_ATOMS: atom_id res chain seq x y z
N MET A 1 -12.10 66.71 -39.74
CA MET A 1 -12.81 66.00 -40.83
C MET A 1 -12.45 64.54 -40.72
N ASN A 2 -13.48 63.71 -40.58
CA ASN A 2 -13.42 62.29 -40.24
C ASN A 2 -13.01 61.43 -41.44
N SER A 3 -12.26 60.36 -41.21
CA SER A 3 -12.30 59.18 -42.06
C SER A 3 -12.21 57.91 -41.18
N PRO A 4 -12.98 56.85 -41.48
CA PRO A 4 -13.38 55.84 -40.51
C PRO A 4 -12.47 54.60 -40.47
N ASN A 5 -12.48 53.91 -39.32
CA ASN A 5 -11.85 52.61 -39.12
C ASN A 5 -12.56 51.51 -39.93
N PRO A 6 -11.83 50.55 -40.52
CA PRO A 6 -12.42 49.28 -40.93
C PRO A 6 -12.42 48.28 -39.75
N PRO A 7 -13.55 47.57 -39.49
CA PRO A 7 -13.64 46.51 -38.50
C PRO A 7 -13.26 45.18 -39.15
N PHE A 8 -12.17 44.54 -38.71
CA PHE A 8 -11.93 43.14 -39.05
C PHE A 8 -11.47 42.34 -37.84
N CYS A 9 -12.44 41.58 -37.33
CA CYS A 9 -12.35 40.30 -36.67
C CYS A 9 -10.94 39.70 -36.55
N VAL A 10 -10.37 39.75 -35.35
CA VAL A 10 -9.49 38.69 -34.86
C VAL A 10 -9.91 38.38 -33.42
N ALA A 11 -11.02 37.65 -33.29
CA ALA A 11 -11.32 36.92 -32.08
C ALA A 11 -10.30 35.78 -31.96
N LEU A 12 -9.11 36.09 -31.44
CA LEU A 12 -8.13 35.08 -31.08
C LEU A 12 -8.59 34.45 -29.76
N ALA A 13 -9.49 33.48 -29.89
CA ALA A 13 -9.83 32.55 -28.83
C ALA A 13 -8.55 31.78 -28.46
N ILE A 14 -7.84 32.24 -27.43
CA ILE A 14 -6.85 31.42 -26.74
C ILE A 14 -7.65 30.42 -25.90
N ILE A 15 -8.11 29.36 -26.56
CA ILE A 15 -8.47 28.12 -25.90
C ILE A 15 -7.14 27.55 -25.42
N SER A 16 -6.73 27.97 -24.22
CA SER A 16 -5.71 27.27 -23.46
C SER A 16 -6.27 25.89 -23.17
N LEU A 17 -5.93 24.95 -24.04
CA LEU A 17 -6.14 23.53 -23.89
C LEU A 17 -5.42 23.13 -22.59
N ALA A 18 -6.16 23.16 -21.48
CA ALA A 18 -5.76 22.47 -20.27
C ALA A 18 -5.75 20.99 -20.63
N VAL A 19 -4.60 20.52 -21.12
CA VAL A 19 -4.30 19.11 -21.21
C VAL A 19 -4.22 18.65 -19.76
N SER A 20 -5.38 18.29 -19.21
CA SER A 20 -5.44 17.44 -18.04
C SER A 20 -4.73 16.15 -18.45
N ILE A 21 -3.44 16.07 -18.12
CA ILE A 21 -2.71 14.82 -18.13
C ILE A 21 -3.37 14.00 -17.02
N SER A 22 -4.47 13.35 -17.34
CA SER A 22 -4.99 12.25 -16.56
C SER A 22 -3.92 11.19 -16.65
N THR A 23 -2.98 11.20 -15.71
CA THR A 23 -2.15 10.03 -15.45
C THR A 23 -3.14 8.94 -15.09
N ALA A 24 -3.46 8.08 -16.06
CA ALA A 24 -4.19 6.86 -15.79
C ALA A 24 -3.35 6.13 -14.75
N ARG A 25 -3.78 6.21 -13.49
CA ARG A 25 -3.16 5.44 -12.42
C ARG A 25 -3.40 4.00 -12.82
N ALA A 26 -2.33 3.27 -13.14
CA ALA A 26 -2.43 1.84 -13.37
C ALA A 26 -3.24 1.26 -12.21
N GLU A 27 -4.36 0.61 -12.53
CA GLU A 27 -5.16 -0.07 -11.53
C GLU A 27 -4.24 -1.06 -10.83
N LEU A 28 -4.13 -0.92 -9.50
CA LEU A 28 -3.35 -1.87 -8.74
C LEU A 28 -4.10 -3.20 -8.79
N PRO A 29 -3.46 -4.30 -9.22
CA PRO A 29 -4.13 -5.60 -9.31
C PRO A 29 -4.65 -6.06 -7.95
N PHE A 30 -4.05 -5.56 -6.86
CA PHE A 30 -4.56 -5.72 -5.51
C PHE A 30 -4.15 -4.51 -4.63
N SER A 31 -5.05 -4.09 -3.75
CA SER A 31 -4.76 -3.14 -2.69
C SER A 31 -5.66 -3.45 -1.50
N ASP A 32 -5.07 -3.59 -0.32
CA ASP A 32 -5.83 -3.67 0.92
C ASP A 32 -6.01 -2.26 1.50
N PRO A 33 -7.24 -1.71 1.51
CA PRO A 33 -7.47 -0.36 2.00
C PRO A 33 -7.48 -0.26 3.53
N PHE A 34 -7.50 -1.39 4.25
CA PHE A 34 -7.60 -1.45 5.71
C PHE A 34 -8.71 -0.55 6.31
N THR A 35 -9.89 -0.52 5.66
CA THR A 35 -11.10 0.09 6.23
C THR A 35 -11.95 -0.98 6.92
N ALA A 36 -12.79 -0.54 7.87
CA ALA A 36 -13.60 -1.44 8.70
C ALA A 36 -14.69 -2.18 7.90
N ASP A 37 -15.17 -1.58 6.82
CA ASP A 37 -16.23 -2.06 5.95
C ASP A 37 -15.73 -2.86 4.74
N ALA A 38 -14.44 -2.78 4.42
CA ALA A 38 -13.86 -3.48 3.28
C ALA A 38 -13.81 -5.01 3.51
N LYS A 39 -14.47 -5.75 2.61
CA LYS A 39 -14.31 -7.20 2.49
C LYS A 39 -13.13 -7.50 1.57
N VAL A 40 -12.02 -7.90 2.16
CA VAL A 40 -10.79 -8.28 1.43
C VAL A 40 -10.58 -9.79 1.61
N PRO A 41 -11.09 -10.64 0.69
CA PRO A 41 -11.08 -12.08 0.85
C PRO A 41 -9.66 -12.68 0.89
N GLU A 42 -8.69 -12.01 0.26
CA GLU A 42 -7.29 -12.42 0.22
C GLU A 42 -6.58 -12.19 1.56
N ARG A 43 -7.10 -11.31 2.42
CA ARG A 43 -6.49 -10.96 3.71
C ARG A 43 -6.81 -12.02 4.77
N ARG A 44 -5.76 -12.68 5.27
CA ARG A 44 -5.84 -13.55 6.45
C ARG A 44 -5.08 -12.93 7.62
N ALA A 45 -5.78 -12.15 8.43
CA ALA A 45 -5.26 -11.60 9.68
C ALA A 45 -5.33 -12.67 10.79
N LEU A 46 -4.17 -13.07 11.31
CA LEU A 46 -4.04 -14.21 12.22
C LEU A 46 -3.16 -13.83 13.43
N ARG A 47 -3.24 -14.69 14.46
CA ARG A 47 -2.33 -14.71 15.61
C ARG A 47 -2.35 -13.45 16.50
N ALA A 48 -3.40 -12.64 16.38
CA ALA A 48 -3.75 -11.56 17.29
C ALA A 48 -5.18 -11.09 17.02
N GLU A 49 -5.70 -10.26 17.93
CA GLU A 49 -6.87 -9.43 17.68
C GLU A 49 -6.44 -8.23 16.83
N TRP A 50 -6.67 -8.30 15.53
CA TRP A 50 -6.37 -7.22 14.60
C TRP A 50 -7.51 -6.20 14.55
N GLN A 51 -7.18 -4.94 14.77
CA GLN A 51 -8.08 -3.81 14.56
C GLN A 51 -7.79 -3.22 13.18
N ILE A 52 -8.78 -3.23 12.30
CA ILE A 52 -8.64 -2.77 10.91
C ILE A 52 -9.62 -1.62 10.70
N ALA A 53 -9.08 -0.41 10.62
CA ALA A 53 -9.84 0.82 10.41
C ALA A 53 -8.88 1.93 9.98
N ASP A 54 -9.44 3.00 9.41
CA ASP A 54 -8.72 4.26 9.14
C ASP A 54 -7.44 4.07 8.30
N GLY A 55 -7.43 3.10 7.38
CA GLY A 55 -6.29 2.83 6.51
C GLY A 55 -5.16 2.04 7.18
N VAL A 56 -5.39 1.47 8.37
CA VAL A 56 -4.35 0.78 9.16
C VAL A 56 -4.88 -0.53 9.74
N ALA A 57 -4.09 -1.60 9.61
CA ALA A 57 -4.22 -2.77 10.46
C ALA A 57 -3.24 -2.65 11.64
N LYS A 58 -3.77 -2.70 12.86
CA LYS A 58 -2.99 -2.63 14.10
C LYS A 58 -3.34 -3.77 15.03
N CYS A 59 -2.36 -4.27 15.77
CA CYS A 59 -2.55 -5.22 16.84
C CYS A 59 -1.51 -4.98 17.94
N THR A 60 -1.73 -5.58 19.10
CA THR A 60 -0.74 -5.67 20.17
C THR A 60 -0.16 -7.08 20.23
N GLN A 61 1.11 -7.17 20.57
CA GLN A 61 1.81 -8.43 20.80
C GLN A 61 2.43 -8.41 22.20
N ASP A 62 2.26 -9.50 22.93
CA ASP A 62 2.93 -9.76 24.21
C ASP A 62 3.57 -11.16 24.22
N ASP A 63 4.32 -11.48 25.26
CA ASP A 63 5.03 -12.75 25.36
C ASP A 63 4.09 -13.95 25.54
N ALA A 64 2.89 -13.75 26.13
CA ALA A 64 1.91 -14.80 26.28
C ALA A 64 1.29 -15.19 24.93
N LEU A 65 0.93 -14.20 24.11
CA LEU A 65 0.44 -14.37 22.75
C LEU A 65 1.50 -15.01 21.86
N TYR A 66 2.75 -14.54 21.96
CA TYR A 66 3.88 -15.12 21.24
C TYR A 66 4.05 -16.61 21.59
N LYS A 67 3.96 -16.96 22.88
CA LYS A 67 4.07 -18.35 23.31
C LYS A 67 2.88 -19.21 22.87
N LYS A 68 1.65 -18.66 22.95
CA LYS A 68 0.42 -19.30 22.47
C LYS A 68 0.54 -19.72 21.00
N PHE A 69 1.18 -18.90 20.18
CA PHE A 69 1.39 -19.18 18.76
C PHE A 69 2.75 -19.81 18.46
N LYS A 70 3.30 -20.60 19.40
CA LYS A 70 4.52 -21.39 19.24
C LYS A 70 5.70 -20.51 18.80
N ASP A 71 5.91 -19.42 19.53
CA ASP A 71 6.99 -18.48 19.29
C ASP A 71 6.90 -17.81 17.91
N HIS A 72 5.67 -17.49 17.48
CA HIS A 72 5.38 -16.68 16.29
C HIS A 72 4.57 -15.44 16.66
N GLY A 73 4.91 -14.32 16.03
CA GLY A 73 4.18 -13.06 16.19
C GLY A 73 2.85 -13.02 15.41
N PRO A 74 2.07 -11.95 15.63
CA PRO A 74 0.92 -11.59 14.81
C PRO A 74 1.30 -11.51 13.33
N ILE A 75 0.38 -11.88 12.44
CA ILE A 75 0.65 -11.89 11.01
C ILE A 75 -0.59 -11.56 10.20
N ILE A 76 -0.39 -10.89 9.07
CA ILE A 76 -1.36 -10.79 7.99
C ILE A 76 -0.77 -11.49 6.77
N PHE A 77 -1.47 -12.49 6.25
CA PHE A 77 -1.12 -13.16 5.01
C PHE A 77 -2.02 -12.69 3.87
N TYR A 78 -1.43 -12.66 2.67
CA TYR A 78 -2.12 -12.47 1.41
C TYR A 78 -1.72 -13.60 0.46
N ASP A 79 -2.69 -14.35 -0.04
CA ASP A 79 -2.47 -15.40 -1.03
C ASP A 79 -2.66 -14.80 -2.43
N LEU A 80 -1.60 -14.18 -2.96
CA LEU A 80 -1.62 -13.46 -4.24
C LEU A 80 -0.67 -14.14 -5.23
N PRO A 81 -1.17 -14.99 -6.15
CA PRO A 81 -0.34 -15.62 -7.17
C PRO A 81 0.18 -14.54 -8.13
N THR A 82 1.50 -14.34 -8.15
CA THR A 82 2.16 -13.33 -9.00
C THR A 82 3.48 -13.88 -9.54
N THR A 83 3.86 -13.45 -10.74
CA THR A 83 5.14 -13.84 -11.39
C THR A 83 6.04 -12.65 -11.68
N ASP A 84 5.45 -11.49 -11.98
CA ASP A 84 6.12 -10.19 -12.13
C ASP A 84 5.25 -9.12 -11.45
N ALA A 85 5.74 -8.58 -10.33
CA ALA A 85 4.96 -7.66 -9.51
C ALA A 85 5.84 -6.61 -8.83
N THR A 86 5.28 -5.40 -8.72
CA THR A 86 5.80 -4.37 -7.82
C THR A 86 4.98 -4.36 -6.53
N VAL A 87 5.63 -4.62 -5.40
CA VAL A 87 4.99 -4.61 -4.08
C VAL A 87 5.29 -3.32 -3.35
N ARG A 88 4.24 -2.66 -2.84
CA ARG A 88 4.35 -1.48 -1.97
C ARG A 88 3.70 -1.81 -0.64
N TYR A 89 4.46 -1.70 0.45
CA TYR A 89 3.94 -1.88 1.79
C TYR A 89 4.51 -0.80 2.71
N ALA A 90 3.78 -0.49 3.78
CA ALA A 90 4.22 0.41 4.83
C ALA A 90 3.95 -0.25 6.18
N MET A 91 4.89 -0.08 7.12
CA MET A 91 4.76 -0.58 8.47
C MET A 91 5.37 0.42 9.45
N LYS A 92 4.80 0.51 10.64
CA LYS A 92 5.31 1.32 11.74
C LYS A 92 5.44 0.47 13.01
N PRO A 93 6.50 -0.33 13.14
CA PRO A 93 6.73 -1.12 14.34
C PRO A 93 6.96 -0.23 15.56
N GLN A 94 6.30 -0.51 16.67
CA GLN A 94 6.47 0.18 17.95
C GLN A 94 6.49 -0.83 19.09
N GLY A 95 7.54 -0.81 19.92
CA GLY A 95 7.66 -1.71 21.07
C GLY A 95 7.72 -3.20 20.73
N CYS A 96 8.12 -3.58 19.50
CA CYS A 96 8.22 -4.98 19.08
C CYS A 96 9.68 -5.46 19.03
N LYS A 97 9.91 -6.74 19.35
CA LYS A 97 11.24 -7.38 19.24
C LYS A 97 11.78 -7.41 17.82
N SER A 98 10.88 -7.67 16.86
CA SER A 98 11.19 -7.61 15.43
C SER A 98 9.92 -7.40 14.61
N ALA A 99 10.09 -6.89 13.39
CA ALA A 99 9.04 -6.84 12.40
C ALA A 99 9.56 -7.39 11.07
N VAL A 100 8.73 -8.19 10.42
CA VAL A 100 9.10 -9.04 9.29
C VAL A 100 8.13 -8.82 8.15
N PHE A 101 8.67 -8.63 6.94
CA PHE A 101 7.93 -8.70 5.69
C PHE A 101 8.57 -9.76 4.81
N THR A 102 7.76 -10.63 4.22
CA THR A 102 8.23 -11.75 3.39
C THR A 102 7.39 -11.88 2.13
N LEU A 103 8.07 -12.09 1.00
CA LEU A 103 7.48 -12.67 -0.20
C LEU A 103 7.90 -14.13 -0.29
N ASN A 104 6.92 -15.00 -0.52
CA ASN A 104 7.12 -16.44 -0.55
C ASN A 104 6.88 -16.99 -1.96
N SER A 105 7.54 -18.09 -2.26
CA SER A 105 7.19 -19.04 -3.32
C SER A 105 6.89 -20.40 -2.68
N ASP A 106 6.55 -21.38 -3.51
CA ASP A 106 6.40 -22.77 -3.08
C ASP A 106 7.69 -23.36 -2.50
N GLU A 107 8.85 -22.81 -2.85
CA GLU A 107 10.17 -23.25 -2.37
C GLU A 107 10.62 -22.53 -1.08
N GLY A 108 9.91 -21.49 -0.64
CA GLY A 108 10.19 -20.76 0.60
C GLY A 108 10.22 -19.24 0.46
N HIS A 109 11.01 -18.56 1.30
CA HIS A 109 11.10 -17.10 1.29
C HIS A 109 12.01 -16.61 0.17
N VAL A 110 11.44 -15.94 -0.83
CA VAL A 110 12.17 -15.36 -1.98
C VAL A 110 12.70 -13.96 -1.65
N PHE A 111 11.97 -13.23 -0.81
CA PHE A 111 12.41 -11.95 -0.26
C PHE A 111 12.02 -11.88 1.20
N ARG A 112 12.93 -11.40 2.05
CA ARG A 112 12.65 -11.19 3.46
C ARG A 112 13.35 -9.95 3.99
N PHE A 113 12.53 -9.03 4.46
CA PHE A 113 12.93 -7.90 5.28
C PHE A 113 12.71 -8.24 6.75
N VAL A 114 13.72 -8.06 7.59
CA VAL A 114 13.60 -8.17 9.04
C VAL A 114 14.27 -6.96 9.69
N THR A 115 13.53 -6.22 10.50
CA THR A 115 14.07 -5.17 11.37
C THR A 115 13.90 -5.57 12.84
N SER A 116 14.93 -5.31 13.64
CA SER A 116 14.96 -5.55 15.09
C SER A 116 15.92 -4.56 15.74
N GLU A 117 16.07 -4.62 17.06
CA GLU A 117 17.09 -3.85 17.79
C GLU A 117 18.52 -4.12 17.29
N ARG A 118 18.77 -5.31 16.71
CA ARG A 118 20.07 -5.68 16.14
C ARG A 118 20.34 -5.08 14.77
N GLY A 119 19.40 -4.29 14.24
CA GLY A 119 19.46 -3.70 12.91
C GLY A 119 18.49 -4.34 11.92
N THR A 120 18.64 -3.94 10.66
CA THR A 120 17.81 -4.38 9.54
C THR A 120 18.61 -5.31 8.63
N SER A 121 18.00 -6.43 8.23
CA SER A 121 18.54 -7.36 7.24
C SER A 121 17.55 -7.53 6.08
N ILE A 122 18.09 -7.62 4.87
CA ILE A 122 17.38 -7.90 3.63
C ILE A 122 18.06 -9.11 3.00
N ARG A 123 17.30 -10.13 2.64
CA ARG A 123 17.78 -11.36 2.00
C ARG A 123 16.74 -11.94 1.07
#